data_AF-A0A0S8H1V2-F1
#
_entry.id   AF-A0A0S8H1V2-F1
#
_cell.length_a   1.000
_cell.length_b   1.000
_cell.length_c   1.000
_cell.angle_alpha   90.00
_cell.angle_beta   90.00
_cell.angle_gamma   90.00
#
_symmetry.space_group_name_H-M   'P 1'
#
loop_
_entity.id
_entity.type
_entity.pdbx_description
1 polymer ?
#
loop_
_entity_poly.entity_id
_entity_poly.type
_entity_poly.pdbx_seq_one_letter_code
_entity_poly.pdbx_strand_id
1 'polypeptide(L)' 'MDEDAVRFWVPPSQAMPKRVFLICHYCGYSPKGDVPESGSCPKCGGFSWERFALPEPLIPEHMK' A
#
# COMPACT_ATOMS: atom_id res chain seq x y z
N MET A 1 -29.63 2.85 31.95
CA MET A 1 -29.79 3.35 30.56
C MET A 1 -28.45 3.11 29.92
N ASP A 2 -28.42 2.04 29.15
CA ASP A 2 -27.27 1.40 28.54
C ASP A 2 -26.53 2.37 27.62
N GLU A 3 -25.26 2.60 27.90
CA GLU A 3 -24.32 3.16 26.93
C GLU A 3 -23.27 2.08 26.66
N ASP A 4 -23.70 1.09 25.87
CA ASP A 4 -22.86 0.12 25.17
C ASP A 4 -21.75 0.88 24.43
N ALA A 5 -20.62 1.05 25.11
CA ALA A 5 -19.34 1.33 24.47
C ALA A 5 -19.04 0.12 23.59
N VAL A 6 -19.50 0.17 22.33
CA VAL A 6 -19.12 -0.77 21.29
C VAL A 6 -17.60 -0.75 21.23
N ARG A 7 -16.97 -1.72 21.90
CA ARG A 7 -15.53 -1.98 21.77
C ARG A 7 -15.33 -2.33 20.30
N PHE A 8 -14.94 -1.36 19.49
CA PHE A 8 -14.55 -1.56 18.09
C PHE A 8 -13.32 -2.47 18.09
N TRP A 9 -13.58 -3.78 18.05
CA TRP A 9 -12.56 -4.80 17.92
C TRP A 9 -12.12 -4.81 16.46
N VAL A 10 -11.10 -4.02 16.16
CA VAL A 10 -10.49 -4.01 14.83
C VAL A 10 -9.73 -5.33 14.66
N PRO A 11 -10.00 -6.13 13.61
CA PRO A 11 -9.24 -7.35 13.35
C PRO A 11 -7.73 -7.05 13.36
N PRO A 12 -6.87 -7.92 13.90
CA PRO A 12 -5.42 -7.66 13.94
C PRO A 12 -4.82 -7.30 12.59
N SER A 13 -5.33 -7.87 11.50
CA SER A 13 -4.95 -7.54 10.10
C SER A 13 -5.29 -6.10 9.66
N GLN A 14 -6.23 -5.46 10.35
CA GLN A 14 -6.64 -4.07 10.13
C GLN A 14 -6.09 -3.12 11.20
N ALA A 15 -5.67 -3.65 12.36
CA ALA A 15 -5.13 -2.88 13.48
C ALA A 15 -3.63 -2.57 13.34
N MET A 16 -2.92 -3.25 12.44
CA MET A 16 -1.48 -3.07 12.26
C MET A 16 -1.14 -1.95 11.27
N PRO A 17 -0.01 -1.23 11.48
CA PRO A 17 0.53 -0.32 10.49
C PRO A 17 0.69 -1.02 9.15
N LYS A 18 0.27 -0.32 8.08
CA LYS A 18 0.35 -0.82 6.72
C LYS A 18 1.29 0.05 5.93
N ARG A 19 2.14 -0.58 5.14
CA ARG A 19 2.95 0.12 4.14
C ARG A 19 2.23 0.06 2.80
N VAL A 20 2.16 1.21 2.14
CA VAL A 20 1.62 1.33 0.78
C VAL A 20 2.76 1.10 -0.21
N PHE A 21 2.49 0.24 -1.18
CA PHE A 21 3.35 -0.03 -2.31
C PHE A 21 2.70 0.53 -3.57
N LEU A 22 3.54 0.96 -4.50
CA LEU A 22 3.14 1.54 -5.78
C LEU A 22 3.89 0.81 -6.89
N ILE A 23 3.16 0.26 -7.86
CA ILE A 23 3.76 -0.41 -9.01
C ILE A 23 3.12 0.04 -10.31
N CYS A 24 3.87 0.00 -11.40
CA CYS A 24 3.31 0.14 -12.74
C CYS A 24 2.56 -1.16 -13.10
N HIS A 25 1.28 -1.02 -13.48
CA HIS A 25 0.42 -2.13 -13.88
C HIS A 25 1.02 -2.97 -15.01
N TYR A 26 1.71 -2.33 -15.96
CA TYR A 26 2.20 -3.00 -17.17
C TYR A 26 3.51 -3.76 -17.00
N CYS A 27 4.44 -3.25 -16.19
CA CYS A 27 5.80 -3.80 -16.14
C CYS A 27 6.33 -4.09 -14.73
N GLY A 28 5.50 -3.88 -13.70
CA GLY A 28 5.84 -4.11 -12.30
C GLY A 28 6.89 -3.16 -11.72
N TYR A 29 7.25 -2.08 -12.42
CA TYR A 29 8.22 -1.11 -11.90
C TYR A 29 7.68 -0.41 -10.66
N SER A 30 8.45 -0.45 -9.56
CA SER A 30 8.15 0.24 -8.31
C SER A 30 9.08 1.45 -8.15
N PRO A 31 8.58 2.70 -8.18
CA PRO A 31 9.37 3.88 -7.85
C PRO A 31 9.66 3.93 -6.34
N LYS A 32 10.71 4.64 -5.96
CA LYS A 32 10.96 5.00 -4.55
C LYS A 32 10.12 6.22 -4.22
N GLY A 33 8.87 6.01 -3.82
CA GLY A 33 7.93 7.07 -3.44
C GLY A 33 6.64 7.03 -4.26
N ASP A 34 6.24 8.19 -4.77
CA ASP A 34 4.99 8.37 -5.49
C ASP A 34 5.11 8.19 -7.02
N VAL A 35 3.96 8.28 -7.69
CA VAL A 35 3.90 8.33 -9.16
C VAL A 35 4.73 9.53 -9.64
N PRO A 36 5.62 9.36 -10.64
CA PRO A 36 6.39 10.47 -11.21
C PRO A 36 5.48 11.62 -11.64
N GLU A 37 5.97 12.86 -11.58
CA GLU A 37 5.18 14.05 -11.98
C GLU A 37 4.66 13.97 -13.42
N SER A 38 5.40 13.32 -14.31
CA SER A 38 4.97 13.08 -15.69
C SER A 38 3.79 12.10 -15.82
N GLY A 39 3.44 11.39 -14.74
CA GLY A 39 2.45 10.31 -14.72
C GLY A 39 2.90 9.03 -15.43
N SER A 40 3.95 9.08 -16.24
CA SER A 40 4.45 7.96 -17.04
C SER A 40 5.44 7.10 -16.27
N CYS A 41 5.35 5.78 -16.41
CA CYS A 41 6.37 4.86 -15.92
C CYS A 41 7.71 5.09 -16.63
N PRO A 42 8.82 5.30 -15.92
CA PRO A 42 10.13 5.56 -16.54
C PRO A 42 10.72 4.31 -17.22
N LYS A 43 10.16 3.12 -16.96
CA LYS A 43 10.62 1.85 -17.54
C LYS A 43 9.92 1.48 -18.84
N CYS A 44 8.60 1.67 -18.92
CA CYS A 44 7.80 1.23 -20.08
C CYS A 44 6.96 2.32 -20.74
N GLY A 45 6.92 3.54 -20.19
CA GLY A 45 6.10 4.65 -20.70
C GLY A 45 4.60 4.53 -20.41
N GLY A 46 4.14 3.45 -19.76
CA GLY A 46 2.73 3.27 -19.40
C GLY A 46 2.27 4.25 -18.30
N PHE A 47 0.98 4.59 -18.30
CA PHE A 47 0.38 5.57 -17.37
C PHE A 47 -0.53 4.95 -16.31
N SER A 48 -0.57 3.62 -16.22
CA SER A 48 -1.40 2.90 -15.25
C SER A 48 -0.58 2.45 -14.04
N TRP A 49 -1.08 2.76 -12.85
CA TRP A 49 -0.42 2.55 -11.56
C TRP A 49 -1.35 1.86 -10.57
N GLU A 50 -0.83 0.84 -9.89
CA GLU A 50 -1.55 0.11 -8.85
C GLU A 50 -0.99 0.45 -7.47
N ARG A 51 -1.90 0.62 -6.50
CA ARG A 51 -1.57 0.83 -5.09
C ARG A 51 -2.14 -0.31 -4.27
N PHE A 52 -1.31 -0.90 -3.43
CA PHE A 52 -1.73 -1.92 -2.49
C PHE A 52 -1.04 -1.72 -1.14
N ALA A 53 -1.68 -2.18 -0.08
CA ALA A 53 -1.21 -2.01 1.28
C ALA A 53 -0.97 -3.38 1.92
N LEU A 54 0.21 -3.59 2.48
CA LEU A 54 0.53 -4.78 3.26
C LEU A 54 0.79 -4.40 4.72
N PRO A 55 0.32 -5.20 5.70
CA PRO A 55 0.73 -5.05 7.09
C PRO A 55 2.27 -5.15 7.22
N GLU A 56 2.88 -4.24 7.97
CA GLU A 56 4.35 -4.19 8.12
C GLU A 56 5.01 -5.53 8.52
N PRO A 57 4.42 -6.35 9.42
CA PRO A 57 5.02 -7.64 9.78
C PRO A 57 5.05 -8.67 8.65
N LEU A 58 4.24 -8.48 7.60
CA LEU A 58 4.19 -9.39 6.44
C LEU A 58 5.14 -8.95 5.32
N ILE A 59 5.79 -7.79 5.44
CA ILE A 59 6.71 -7.28 4.43
C ILE A 59 8.07 -7.97 4.62
N PRO A 60 8.64 -8.61 3.59
CA PRO A 60 9.98 -9.18 3.66
C PRO A 60 11.03 -8.12 4.04
N GLU A 61 12.03 -8.47 4.86
CA GLU A 61 13.06 -7.53 5.34
C GLU A 61 13.78 -6.77 4.22
N HIS A 62 14.01 -7.40 3.07
CA HIS A 62 14.67 -6.76 1.92
C HIS A 62 13.78 -5.76 1.16
N MET A 63 12.49 -5.70 1.48
CA MET A 63 11.52 -4.74 0.95
C MET A 63 11.12 -3.67 1.97
N LYS A 64 11.64 -3.75 3.21
CA LYS A 64 11.47 -2.71 4.22
C LYS A 64 12.41 -1.54 3.96
#